data_AF-A0A496VP20-F1
#
_entry.id   AF-A0A496VP20-F1
#
_cell.length_a   1.000
_cell.length_b   1.000
_cell.length_c   1.000
_cell.angle_alpha   90.00
_cell.angle_beta   90.00
_cell.angle_gamma   90.00
#
_symmetry.space_group_name_H-M   'P 1'
#
loop_
_entity.id
_entity.type
_entity.pdbx_description
1 polymer ?
#
loop_
_entity_poly.entity_id
_entity_poly.type
_entity_poly.pdbx_seq_one_letter_code
_entity_poly.pdbx_strand_id
1 'polypeptide(L)' 'MKFPYGICDFYDVITENYFYVDRTDKISLIEETGKYLLFLRPRRFGKSLVLSMLENYYDVAKAKEFEL' A
#
# COMPACT_ATOMS: atom_id res chain seq x y z
N MET A 1 1.38 -17.23 -10.10
CA MET A 1 1.17 -15.78 -9.88
C MET A 1 -0.25 -15.60 -9.36
N LYS A 2 -0.40 -15.19 -8.09
CA LYS A 2 -1.71 -15.10 -7.41
C LYS A 2 -2.18 -13.64 -7.48
N PHE A 3 -3.20 -13.34 -8.28
CA PHE A 3 -3.67 -11.96 -8.44
C PHE A 3 -4.59 -11.55 -7.28
N PRO A 4 -4.37 -10.40 -6.62
CA PRO A 4 -5.19 -9.94 -5.51
C PRO A 4 -6.50 -9.28 -6.02
N TYR A 5 -7.45 -10.10 -6.46
CA TYR A 5 -8.74 -9.59 -6.93
C TYR A 5 -9.64 -9.18 -5.75
N GLY A 6 -9.86 -7.87 -5.61
CA GLY A 6 -10.72 -7.32 -4.56
C GLY A 6 -10.05 -7.21 -3.18
N ILE A 7 -8.81 -7.69 -3.05
CA ILE A 7 -8.00 -7.55 -1.85
C ILE A 7 -7.36 -6.16 -1.89
N CYS A 8 -7.66 -5.36 -0.87
CA CYS A 8 -7.12 -4.01 -0.73
C CYS A 8 -6.26 -3.87 0.54
N ASP A 9 -6.02 -4.97 1.24
CA ASP A 9 -5.16 -5.03 2.40
C ASP A 9 -3.73 -5.39 1.96
N PHE A 10 -2.77 -4.52 2.30
CA PHE A 10 -1.37 -4.71 1.93
C PHE A 10 -0.71 -5.85 2.71
N TYR A 11 -1.07 -6.03 3.98
CA TYR A 11 -0.51 -7.08 4.83
C TYR A 11 -0.86 -8.46 4.27
N ASP A 12 -2.13 -8.69 3.94
CA ASP A 12 -2.59 -9.94 3.31
C ASP A 12 -1.92 -10.16 1.95
N VAL A 13 -1.77 -9.10 1.15
CA VAL A 13 -1.12 -9.16 -0.17
C VAL A 13 0.31 -9.68 -0.04
N ILE A 14 1.07 -9.21 0.94
CA ILE A 14 2.47 -9.60 1.13
C ILE A 14 2.57 -10.97 1.83
N THR A 15 1.88 -11.16 2.94
CA THR A 15 1.99 -12.39 3.75
C THR A 15 1.41 -13.63 3.06
N GLU A 16 0.35 -13.47 2.25
CA GLU A 16 -0.19 -14.57 1.44
C GLU A 16 0.44 -14.70 0.05
N ASN A 17 1.54 -13.97 -0.22
CA ASN A 17 2.32 -14.03 -1.46
C ASN A 17 1.47 -13.76 -2.73
N TYR A 18 0.62 -12.74 -2.68
CA TYR A 18 -0.05 -12.22 -3.87
C TYR A 18 0.91 -11.39 -4.72
N PHE A 19 0.55 -11.24 -5.99
CA PHE A 19 1.26 -10.34 -6.88
C PHE A 19 1.05 -8.89 -6.44
N TYR A 20 2.12 -8.24 -6.01
CA TYR A 20 2.19 -6.83 -5.69
C TYR A 20 3.16 -6.13 -6.64
N VAL A 21 2.76 -4.98 -7.17
CA VAL A 21 3.67 -4.10 -7.92
C VAL A 21 4.19 -3.07 -6.94
N ASP A 22 5.47 -3.16 -6.60
CA ASP A 22 6.10 -2.20 -5.71
C ASP A 22 6.10 -0.79 -6.32
N ARG A 23 5.63 0.17 -5.51
CA ARG A 23 5.54 1.60 -5.83
C ARG A 23 6.07 2.47 -4.68
N THR A 24 6.89 1.89 -3.81
CA THR A 24 7.49 2.56 -2.65
C THR A 24 8.35 3.76 -3.08
N ASP A 25 8.87 3.75 -4.32
CA ASP A 25 9.55 4.88 -4.96
C ASP A 25 8.73 6.18 -4.99
N LYS A 26 7.40 6.09 -4.88
CA LYS A 26 6.49 7.24 -4.92
C LYS A 26 6.15 7.81 -3.55
N ILE A 27 6.62 7.20 -2.45
CA ILE A 27 6.31 7.69 -1.11
C ILE A 27 6.88 9.09 -0.90
N SER A 28 8.12 9.34 -1.32
CA SER A 28 8.74 10.67 -1.26
C SER A 28 7.91 11.73 -1.99
N LEU A 29 7.41 11.42 -3.19
CA LEU A 29 6.52 12.31 -3.94
C LEU A 29 5.23 12.61 -3.16
N ILE A 30 4.65 11.60 -2.50
CA ILE A 30 3.45 11.75 -1.68
C ILE A 30 3.72 12.68 -0.49
N GLU A 31 4.85 12.53 0.18
CA GLU A 31 5.28 13.38 1.29
C GLU A 31 5.53 14.84 0.85
N GLU A 32 6.13 15.03 -0.33
CA GLU A 32 6.44 16.35 -0.88
C GLU A 32 5.21 17.09 -1.44
N THR A 33 4.14 16.38 -1.82
CA THR A 33 2.94 16.97 -2.45
C THR A 33 2.20 17.94 -1.51
N GLY A 34 2.39 17.82 -0.19
CA GLY A 34 1.88 18.75 0.81
C GLY A 34 0.98 18.10 1.87
N LYS A 35 0.45 18.93 2.77
CA LYS A 35 -0.30 18.46 3.96
C LYS A 35 -1.61 17.71 3.65
N TYR A 36 -2.19 17.95 2.48
CA TYR A 36 -3.47 17.36 2.09
C TYR A 36 -3.37 16.75 0.70
N LEU A 37 -3.59 15.45 0.61
CA LEU A 37 -3.63 14.69 -0.64
C LEU A 37 -5.08 14.38 -1.00
N LEU A 38 -5.55 14.98 -2.09
CA LEU A 38 -6.86 14.67 -2.65
C LEU A 38 -6.71 13.61 -3.73
N PHE A 39 -7.11 12.37 -3.42
CA PHE A 39 -7.28 11.39 -4.47
C PHE A 39 -8.61 11.61 -5.20
N LEU A 40 -8.54 11.86 -6.51
CA LEU A 40 -9.73 11.98 -7.36
C LEU A 40 -10.59 10.70 -7.31
N ARG A 41 -11.77 10.71 -7.95
CA ARG A 41 -12.70 9.56 -7.97
C ARG A 41 -12.53 8.57 -9.15
N PRO A 42 -11.33 8.12 -9.59
CA PRO A 42 -11.31 6.93 -10.46
C PRO A 42 -11.60 5.67 -9.64
N ARG A 43 -12.58 4.88 -10.10
CA ARG A 43 -13.02 3.62 -9.48
C ARG A 43 -11.95 2.54 -9.70
N ARG A 44 -11.70 1.70 -8.69
CA ARG A 44 -10.71 0.58 -8.73
C ARG A 44 -9.28 1.01 -9.09
N PHE A 45 -8.92 2.25 -8.80
CA PHE A 45 -7.56 2.76 -9.05
C PHE A 45 -6.51 2.28 -8.02
N GLY A 46 -6.91 1.53 -6.99
CA GLY A 46 -5.97 1.04 -5.96
C GLY A 46 -5.66 2.05 -4.85
N LYS A 47 -6.43 3.12 -4.70
CA LYS A 47 -6.30 4.09 -3.59
C LYS A 47 -6.28 3.41 -2.22
N SER A 48 -7.21 2.48 -1.98
CA SER A 48 -7.32 1.75 -0.70
C SER A 48 -6.07 0.92 -0.42
N LEU A 49 -5.53 0.25 -1.43
CA LEU A 49 -4.30 -0.53 -1.30
C LEU A 49 -3.09 0.35 -0.97
N VAL A 50 -3.00 1.54 -1.58
CA VAL A 50 -1.93 2.50 -1.26
C VAL A 50 -2.04 2.99 0.19
N LEU A 51 -3.25 3.29 0.67
CA LEU A 51 -3.45 3.71 2.06
C LEU A 51 -3.08 2.60 3.05
N SER A 52 -3.50 1.36 2.79
CA SER A 52 -3.11 0.20 3.61
C SER A 52 -1.59 -0.02 3.58
N MET A 53 -0.95 0.15 2.42
CA MET A 53 0.51 0.09 2.33
C MET A 53 1.18 1.16 3.18
N LEU A 54 0.75 2.42 3.08
CA LEU A 54 1.32 3.52 3.88
C LEU A 54 1.11 3.30 5.38
N GLU A 55 -0.04 2.78 5.79
CA GLU A 55 -0.30 2.41 7.19
C GLU A 55 0.74 1.39 7.68
N ASN A 56 1.00 0.33 6.91
CA ASN A 56 2.01 -0.67 7.25
C ASN A 56 3.45 -0.13 7.16
N TYR A 57 3.72 0.79 6.24
CA TYR A 57 5.04 1.39 6.03
C TYR A 57 5.44 2.30 7.19
N TYR A 58 4.53 3.13 7.70
CA TYR A 58 4.81 4.07 8.78
C TYR A 58 4.64 3.48 10.19
N ASP A 59 3.97 2.34 10.34
CA ASP A 59 3.79 1.69 11.62
C ASP A 59 5.00 0.82 12.01
N VAL A 60 5.90 1.40 12.79
CA VAL A 60 7.10 0.72 13.30
C VAL A 60 6.77 -0.52 14.14
N ALA A 61 5.59 -0.59 14.76
CA ALA A 61 5.21 -1.76 15.55
C ALA A 61 4.97 -2.99 14.66
N LYS A 62 4.54 -2.78 13.41
CA LYS A 62 4.30 -3.84 12.42
C LYS A 62 5.57 -4.32 11.70
N ALA A 63 6.71 -3.64 11.87
CA ALA A 63 7.95 -3.97 11.17
C ALA A 63 8.34 -5.45 11.30
N LYS A 64 8.20 -6.02 12.51
CA LYS A 64 8.53 -7.42 12.80
C LYS A 64 7.61 -8.44 12.13
N GLU A 65 6.42 -8.03 11.70
CA GLU A 65 5.44 -8.91 11.07
C GLU A 65 5.84 -9.26 9.63
N PHE A 66 6.76 -8.48 9.03
CA PHE A 66 7.26 -8.68 7.67
C PHE A 66 8.65 -9.35 7.60
N GLU A 67 9.28 -9.67 8.74
CA GLU A 67 10.63 -10.26 8.83
C GLU A 67 10.65 -11.81 8.73
N LEU A 68 9.74 -12.42 7.96
CA LEU A 68 9.67 -13.88 7.77
C LEU A 68 10.98 -14.52 7.27
#